data_AF-A0A382RKZ8-F1
#
_entry.id   AF-A0A382RKZ8-F1
#
_cell.length_a   1.000
_cell.length_b   1.000
_cell.length_c   1.000
_cell.angle_alpha   90.00
_cell.angle_beta   90.00
_cell.angle_gamma   90.00
#
_symmetry.space_group_name_H-M   'P 1'
#
loop_
_entity.id
_entity.type
_entity.pdbx_description
1 polymer ?
#
loop_
_entity_poly.entity_id
_entity_poly.type
_entity_poly.pdbx_seq_one_letter_code
_entity_poly.pdbx_strand_id
1 'polypeptide(L)'
;VNPAVALLRWRWRFSSAELATVYIMAAVACTLPTNGLVGKLLPHISAGTYYATPENGWADQILPFIPSWMRVTDARAIKWFYEGLPSGTPMPWSAWLTPLLAWLPMLLAAYGTMTGLMVLVRKQWIQHERLTFPLVQVPISMIGDDDSEKGKGRLLGDFFRTPAAWFGIAIPFLQYSLRALHNYYPAIPEGLPIWQYYYFWDGKFQLRWSISHAVVGFGYLLSTKLGFSIWFLGLMTTLERAVLLHFGIPGTQKVEGIALGSAYLAYQGFGALVVLAASSLWVARRHLHDIWRKATTGAEEIDDSDEILSYRQTLCLLAV
;
A
#
# COMPACT_ATOMS: atom_id res chain seq x y z
N VAL A 1 -23.86 -5.56 10.82
CA VAL A 1 -23.21 -4.51 9.98
C VAL A 1 -24.21 -3.61 9.25
N ASN A 2 -25.40 -4.06 8.85
CA ASN A 2 -26.34 -3.25 8.03
C ASN A 2 -27.71 -3.03 8.70
N PRO A 3 -27.80 -2.20 9.75
CA PRO A 3 -29.06 -2.00 10.47
C PRO A 3 -30.13 -1.35 9.60
N ALA A 4 -29.79 -0.42 8.71
CA ALA A 4 -30.73 0.27 7.83
C ALA A 4 -31.44 -0.68 6.85
N VAL A 5 -30.70 -1.63 6.26
CA VAL A 5 -31.26 -2.62 5.33
C VAL A 5 -32.08 -3.67 6.09
N ALA A 6 -31.62 -4.06 7.28
CA ALA A 6 -32.36 -4.98 8.15
C ALA A 6 -33.67 -4.39 8.71
N LEU A 7 -33.73 -3.06 8.89
CA LEU A 7 -34.94 -2.32 9.26
C LEU A 7 -35.98 -2.29 8.13
N LEU A 8 -35.55 -2.31 6.86
CA LEU A 8 -36.42 -2.41 5.69
C LEU A 8 -36.94 -3.84 5.49
N ARG A 9 -36.04 -4.82 5.40
CA ARG A 9 -36.37 -6.25 5.35
C ARG A 9 -35.25 -7.09 5.94
N TRP A 10 -35.56 -7.90 6.94
CA TRP A 10 -34.57 -8.77 7.60
C TRP A 10 -33.84 -9.72 6.64
N ARG A 11 -34.53 -10.16 5.58
CA ARG A 11 -33.98 -11.05 4.52
C ARG A 11 -32.97 -10.37 3.59
N TRP A 12 -32.80 -9.05 3.65
CA TRP A 12 -31.85 -8.30 2.83
C TRP A 12 -30.53 -8.04 3.56
N ARG A 13 -30.34 -8.64 4.74
CA ARG A 13 -29.07 -8.58 5.45
C ARG A 13 -28.04 -9.38 4.65
N PHE A 14 -26.94 -8.71 4.31
CA PHE A 14 -25.77 -9.37 3.73
C PHE A 14 -25.21 -10.43 4.67
N SER A 15 -24.91 -11.60 4.12
CA SER A 15 -24.15 -12.68 4.73
C SER A 15 -22.69 -12.29 4.98
N SER A 16 -22.00 -13.04 5.83
CA SER A 16 -20.56 -12.87 6.07
C SER A 16 -19.73 -12.94 4.78
N ALA A 17 -20.12 -13.82 3.85
CA ALA A 17 -19.46 -13.94 2.54
C ALA A 17 -19.68 -12.72 1.65
N GLU A 18 -20.90 -12.15 1.63
CA GLU A 18 -21.19 -10.93 0.89
C GLU A 18 -20.46 -9.72 1.48
N LEU A 19 -20.41 -9.61 2.81
CA LEU A 19 -19.66 -8.55 3.49
C LEU A 19 -18.15 -8.65 3.23
N ALA A 20 -17.60 -9.86 3.26
CA ALA A 20 -16.20 -10.11 2.90
C ALA A 20 -15.94 -9.72 1.44
N THR A 21 -16.85 -10.05 0.53
CA THR A 21 -16.74 -9.67 -0.89
C THR A 21 -16.76 -8.15 -1.06
N VAL A 22 -17.69 -7.45 -0.42
CA VAL A 22 -17.75 -5.98 -0.44
C VAL A 22 -16.46 -5.36 0.11
N TYR A 23 -15.93 -5.90 1.20
CA TYR A 23 -14.66 -5.43 1.76
C TYR A 23 -13.49 -5.63 0.78
N ILE A 24 -13.39 -6.80 0.15
CA ILE A 24 -12.34 -7.09 -0.85
C ILE A 24 -12.46 -6.12 -2.03
N MET A 25 -13.67 -5.93 -2.57
CA MET A 25 -13.92 -4.99 -3.66
C MET A 25 -13.53 -3.56 -3.28
N ALA A 26 -13.88 -3.12 -2.08
CA ALA A 26 -13.53 -1.79 -1.58
C ALA A 26 -12.00 -1.63 -1.38
N ALA A 27 -11.33 -2.67 -0.87
CA ALA A 27 -9.87 -2.66 -0.71
C ALA A 27 -9.16 -2.55 -2.06
N VAL A 28 -9.61 -3.30 -3.07
CA VAL A 28 -9.10 -3.23 -4.44
C VAL A 28 -9.38 -1.86 -5.08
N ALA A 29 -10.61 -1.34 -4.93
CA ALA A 29 -11.01 -0.04 -5.47
C ALA A 29 -10.32 1.15 -4.80
N CYS A 30 -9.87 1.01 -3.55
CA CYS A 30 -9.07 2.01 -2.87
C CYS A 30 -7.61 1.97 -3.31
N THR A 31 -7.02 0.78 -3.39
CA THR A 31 -5.56 0.61 -3.59
C THR A 31 -5.13 0.83 -5.03
N LEU A 32 -5.78 0.20 -6.01
CA LEU A 32 -5.36 0.26 -7.42
C LEU A 32 -5.47 1.68 -8.02
N PRO A 33 -6.58 2.42 -7.87
CA PRO A 33 -6.71 3.74 -8.50
C PRO A 33 -5.83 4.81 -7.85
N THR A 34 -5.45 4.65 -6.58
CA THR A 34 -4.68 5.67 -5.86
C THR A 34 -3.17 5.43 -6.01
N ASN A 35 -2.50 4.95 -4.96
CA ASN A 35 -1.06 4.72 -4.94
C ASN A 35 -0.63 3.42 -5.63
N GLY A 36 -1.56 2.49 -5.92
CA GLY A 36 -1.23 1.18 -6.46
C GLY A 36 -0.94 1.17 -7.96
N LEU A 37 -1.64 1.99 -8.75
CA LEU A 37 -1.48 1.98 -10.20
C LEU A 37 -1.79 3.33 -10.86
N VAL A 38 -3.06 3.75 -10.86
CA VAL A 38 -3.50 4.83 -11.76
C VAL A 38 -2.87 6.18 -11.39
N GLY A 39 -2.82 6.51 -10.10
CA GLY A 39 -2.16 7.72 -9.60
C GLY A 39 -0.64 7.75 -9.79
N LYS A 40 -0.01 6.64 -10.18
CA LYS A 40 1.41 6.57 -10.52
C LYS A 40 1.61 6.52 -12.04
N LEU A 41 1.00 5.55 -12.71
CA LEU A 41 1.23 5.30 -14.12
C LEU A 41 0.88 6.50 -15.00
N LEU A 42 -0.30 7.11 -14.83
CA LEU A 42 -0.75 8.20 -15.70
C LEU A 42 0.16 9.43 -15.63
N PRO A 43 0.59 9.89 -14.43
CA PRO A 43 1.63 10.90 -14.34
C PRO A 43 2.96 10.47 -14.97
N HIS A 44 3.45 9.24 -14.74
CA HIS A 44 4.76 8.81 -15.25
C HIS A 44 4.82 8.81 -16.78
N ILE A 45 3.74 8.44 -17.47
CA ILE A 45 3.69 8.38 -18.94
C ILE A 45 3.39 9.74 -19.60
N SER A 46 3.11 10.79 -18.83
CA SER A 46 2.70 12.12 -19.35
C SER A 46 3.56 13.29 -18.82
N ALA A 47 4.08 13.18 -17.59
CA ALA A 47 4.80 14.22 -16.88
C ALA A 47 6.07 14.65 -17.61
N GLY A 48 6.81 13.72 -18.22
CA GLY A 48 8.03 14.04 -18.95
C GLY A 48 7.79 15.03 -20.09
N THR A 49 6.66 14.92 -20.79
CA THR A 49 6.26 15.88 -21.84
C THR A 49 5.66 17.15 -21.26
N TYR A 50 4.87 17.06 -20.18
CA TYR A 50 4.19 18.22 -19.58
C TYR A 50 5.15 19.19 -18.87
N TYR A 51 6.12 18.65 -18.13
CA TYR A 51 7.09 19.43 -17.33
C TYR A 51 8.42 19.67 -18.06
N ALA A 52 8.52 19.33 -19.35
CA ALA A 52 9.73 19.63 -20.11
C ALA A 52 9.90 21.14 -20.26
N THR A 53 11.05 21.67 -19.82
CA THR A 53 11.42 23.07 -19.99
C THR A 53 12.83 23.15 -20.60
N PRO A 54 13.20 24.28 -21.23
CA PRO A 54 14.56 24.47 -21.74
C PRO A 54 15.64 24.31 -20.65
N GLU A 55 15.33 24.66 -19.41
CA GLU A 55 16.27 24.60 -18.28
C GLU A 55 16.55 23.18 -17.79
N ASN A 56 15.57 22.28 -17.86
CA ASN A 56 15.76 20.87 -17.48
C ASN A 56 16.24 19.99 -18.64
N GLY A 57 16.09 20.45 -19.88
CA GLY A 57 16.56 19.76 -21.08
C GLY A 57 15.86 18.42 -21.35
N TRP A 58 14.73 18.12 -20.70
CA TRP A 58 14.10 16.80 -20.78
C TRP A 58 13.62 16.46 -22.19
N ALA A 59 13.14 17.46 -22.94
CA ALA A 59 12.68 17.27 -24.31
C ALA A 59 13.77 16.74 -25.24
N ASP A 60 15.01 17.20 -25.06
CA ASP A 60 16.14 16.87 -25.94
C ASP A 60 17.01 15.73 -25.38
N GLN A 61 17.12 15.61 -24.05
CA GLN A 61 18.05 14.69 -23.40
C GLN A 61 17.41 13.41 -22.86
N ILE A 62 16.09 13.39 -22.64
CA ILE A 62 15.42 12.24 -22.00
C ILE A 62 14.34 11.65 -22.91
N LEU A 63 13.38 12.47 -23.35
CA LEU A 63 12.23 12.01 -24.13
C LEU A 63 12.58 11.28 -25.44
N PRO A 64 13.70 11.56 -26.14
CA PRO A 64 14.09 10.82 -27.34
C PRO A 64 14.49 9.37 -27.05
N PHE A 65 14.93 9.06 -25.82
CA PHE A 65 15.30 7.71 -25.41
C PHE A 65 14.11 6.89 -24.88
N ILE A 66 12.94 7.54 -24.69
CA ILE A 66 11.72 6.87 -24.26
C ILE A 66 10.84 6.59 -25.49
N PRO A 67 10.58 5.32 -25.83
CA PRO A 67 9.76 4.97 -26.98
C PRO A 67 8.39 5.65 -26.94
N SER A 68 7.94 6.15 -28.09
CA SER A 68 6.67 6.86 -28.23
C SER A 68 5.45 6.02 -27.85
N TRP A 69 5.53 4.70 -27.97
CA TRP A 69 4.45 3.79 -27.57
C TRP A 69 4.36 3.56 -26.06
N MET A 70 5.36 3.97 -25.27
CA MET A 70 5.34 3.86 -23.79
C MET A 70 4.81 5.12 -23.10
N ARG A 71 4.66 6.23 -23.83
CA ARG A 71 4.33 7.55 -23.29
C ARG A 71 3.25 8.23 -24.11
N VAL A 72 2.51 9.14 -23.50
CA VAL A 72 1.59 10.00 -24.24
C VAL A 72 2.40 11.06 -24.98
N THR A 73 2.21 11.17 -26.29
CA THR A 73 2.92 12.12 -27.16
C THR A 73 2.10 13.35 -27.53
N ASP A 74 0.76 13.25 -27.46
CA ASP A 74 -0.13 14.37 -27.77
C ASP A 74 -0.11 15.40 -26.64
N ALA A 75 0.56 16.54 -26.88
CA ALA A 75 0.69 17.64 -25.92
C ALA A 75 -0.67 18.22 -25.48
N ARG A 76 -1.68 18.20 -26.36
CA ARG A 76 -3.02 18.72 -26.03
C ARG A 76 -3.75 17.76 -25.08
N ALA A 77 -3.70 16.46 -25.37
CA ALA A 77 -4.28 15.44 -24.50
C ALA A 77 -3.64 15.45 -23.11
N ILE A 78 -2.33 15.66 -23.04
CA ILE A 78 -1.59 15.80 -21.78
C ILE A 78 -2.01 17.07 -21.04
N LYS A 79 -2.10 18.21 -21.73
CA LYS A 79 -2.54 19.46 -21.12
C LYS A 79 -3.93 19.34 -20.50
N TRP A 80 -4.89 18.73 -21.21
CA TRP A 80 -6.23 18.49 -20.68
C TRP A 80 -6.28 17.54 -19.48
N PHE A 81 -5.32 16.61 -19.36
CA PHE A 81 -5.20 15.75 -18.19
C PHE A 81 -4.79 16.53 -16.94
N TYR A 82 -3.86 17.49 -17.06
CA TYR A 82 -3.37 18.27 -15.91
C TYR A 82 -4.22 19.50 -15.59
N GLU A 83 -4.70 20.22 -16.60
CA GLU A 83 -5.38 21.51 -16.44
C GLU A 83 -6.92 21.39 -16.50
N GLY A 84 -7.43 20.22 -16.85
CA GLY A 84 -8.86 19.96 -17.00
C GLY A 84 -9.30 19.92 -18.47
N LEU A 85 -10.25 19.03 -18.74
CA LEU A 85 -10.84 18.85 -20.06
C LEU A 85 -11.93 19.92 -20.30
N PRO A 86 -11.93 20.63 -21.44
CA PRO A 86 -12.97 21.60 -21.76
C PRO A 86 -14.38 20.96 -21.80
N SER A 87 -15.38 21.68 -21.27
CA SER A 87 -16.78 21.22 -21.27
C SER A 87 -17.26 20.88 -22.67
N GLY A 88 -17.87 19.70 -22.83
CA GLY A 88 -18.41 19.23 -24.11
C GLY A 88 -17.39 18.61 -25.06
N THR A 89 -16.11 18.54 -24.70
CA THR A 89 -15.12 17.79 -25.49
C THR A 89 -15.06 16.32 -25.06
N PRO A 90 -15.08 15.36 -26.00
CA PRO A 90 -14.89 13.96 -25.67
C PRO A 90 -13.43 13.68 -25.25
N MET A 91 -13.24 12.69 -24.39
CA MET A 91 -11.92 12.29 -23.93
C MET A 91 -11.07 11.76 -25.11
N PRO A 92 -9.82 12.23 -25.30
CA PRO A 92 -8.98 11.86 -26.44
C PRO A 92 -8.36 10.46 -26.29
N TRP A 93 -9.18 9.42 -26.27
CA TRP A 93 -8.75 8.03 -26.03
C TRP A 93 -7.66 7.54 -26.99
N SER A 94 -7.66 8.02 -28.23
CA SER A 94 -6.64 7.67 -29.23
C SER A 94 -5.21 8.00 -28.76
N ALA A 95 -5.03 9.07 -27.99
CA ALA A 95 -3.72 9.46 -27.46
C ALA A 95 -3.25 8.57 -26.29
N TRP A 96 -4.18 7.93 -25.57
CA TRP A 96 -3.90 7.17 -24.36
C TRP A 96 -3.90 5.66 -24.58
N LEU A 97 -4.67 5.16 -25.53
CA LEU A 97 -4.90 3.73 -25.70
C LEU A 97 -3.61 2.96 -26.00
N THR A 98 -2.75 3.49 -26.88
CA THR A 98 -1.48 2.84 -27.24
C THR A 98 -0.54 2.71 -26.03
N PRO A 99 -0.22 3.77 -25.26
CA PRO A 99 0.55 3.62 -24.03
C PRO A 99 -0.09 2.68 -23.01
N LEU A 100 -1.40 2.78 -22.77
CA LEU A 100 -2.09 1.95 -21.78
C LEU A 100 -2.02 0.46 -22.14
N LEU A 101 -2.24 0.11 -23.41
CA LEU A 101 -2.13 -1.26 -23.89
C LEU A 101 -0.68 -1.77 -23.85
N ALA A 102 0.30 -0.91 -24.12
CA ALA A 102 1.70 -1.29 -24.02
C ALA A 102 2.16 -1.60 -22.59
N TRP A 103 1.61 -0.88 -21.60
CA TRP A 103 1.89 -1.15 -20.19
C TRP A 103 1.14 -2.36 -19.64
N LEU A 104 0.03 -2.77 -20.26
CA LEU A 104 -0.82 -3.85 -19.76
C LEU A 104 -0.06 -5.19 -19.56
N PRO A 105 0.76 -5.70 -20.50
CA PRO A 105 1.54 -6.93 -20.28
C PRO A 105 2.48 -6.83 -19.08
N MET A 106 3.17 -5.69 -18.92
CA MET A 106 4.07 -5.46 -17.78
C MET A 106 3.30 -5.46 -16.46
N LEU A 107 2.12 -4.83 -16.43
CA LEU A 107 1.27 -4.80 -15.24
C LEU A 107 0.75 -6.19 -14.89
N LEU A 108 0.28 -6.96 -15.87
CA LEU A 108 -0.19 -8.33 -15.67
C LEU A 108 0.95 -9.24 -15.18
N ALA A 109 2.16 -9.11 -15.74
CA ALA A 109 3.34 -9.83 -15.29
C ALA A 109 3.74 -9.44 -13.87
N ALA A 110 3.71 -8.15 -13.52
CA ALA A 110 4.04 -7.66 -12.18
C ALA A 110 3.04 -8.16 -11.13
N TYR A 111 1.73 -7.97 -11.34
CA TYR A 111 0.69 -8.45 -10.42
C TYR A 111 0.61 -9.98 -10.39
N GLY A 112 0.87 -10.65 -11.52
CA GLY A 112 1.01 -12.10 -11.62
C GLY A 112 2.17 -12.61 -10.77
N THR A 113 3.34 -11.97 -10.88
CA THR A 113 4.53 -12.27 -10.08
C THR A 113 4.26 -12.07 -8.59
N MET A 114 3.65 -10.95 -8.20
CA MET A 114 3.27 -10.70 -6.80
C MET A 114 2.32 -11.78 -6.27
N THR A 115 1.33 -12.18 -7.07
CA THR A 115 0.38 -13.24 -6.71
C THR A 115 1.09 -14.60 -6.59
N GLY A 116 1.97 -14.93 -7.53
CA GLY A 116 2.74 -16.17 -7.51
C GLY A 116 3.66 -16.24 -6.30
N LEU A 117 4.41 -15.17 -6.01
CA LEU A 117 5.24 -15.07 -4.81
C LEU A 117 4.40 -15.23 -3.53
N MET A 118 3.22 -14.60 -3.47
CA MET A 118 2.30 -14.78 -2.35
C MET A 118 1.89 -16.24 -2.17
N VAL A 119 1.52 -16.96 -3.24
CA VAL A 119 1.17 -18.40 -3.17
C VAL A 119 2.34 -19.23 -2.65
N LEU A 120 3.58 -18.96 -3.11
CA LEU A 120 4.77 -19.70 -2.67
C LEU A 120 5.03 -19.57 -1.16
N VAL A 121 4.89 -18.35 -0.62
CA VAL A 121 5.21 -18.06 0.79
C VAL A 121 4.03 -18.24 1.74
N ARG A 122 2.79 -18.20 1.25
CA ARG A 122 1.57 -18.20 2.08
C ARG A 122 1.57 -19.35 3.08
N LYS A 123 1.73 -20.59 2.63
CA LYS A 123 1.68 -21.78 3.49
C LYS A 123 2.78 -21.75 4.55
N GLN A 124 3.99 -21.33 4.17
CA GLN A 124 5.12 -21.14 5.09
C GLN A 124 4.79 -20.09 6.17
N TRP A 125 4.33 -18.91 5.77
CA TRP A 125 4.05 -17.81 6.70
C TRP A 125 2.87 -18.08 7.62
N ILE A 126 1.81 -18.72 7.10
CA ILE A 126 0.59 -18.98 7.88
C ILE A 126 0.78 -20.18 8.81
N GLN A 127 1.28 -21.31 8.30
CA GLN A 127 1.29 -22.56 9.05
C GLN A 127 2.53 -22.70 9.95
N HIS A 128 3.71 -22.35 9.42
CA HIS A 128 4.97 -22.53 10.13
C HIS A 128 5.36 -21.30 10.95
N GLU A 129 5.22 -20.09 10.39
CA GLU A 129 5.63 -18.85 11.05
C GLU A 129 4.51 -18.16 11.80
N ARG A 130 3.25 -18.61 11.63
CA ARG A 130 2.04 -18.09 12.28
C ARG A 130 1.98 -16.56 12.24
N LEU A 131 2.29 -16.01 11.07
CA LEU A 131 2.28 -14.57 10.86
C LEU A 131 0.86 -14.05 11.10
N THR A 132 0.71 -13.15 12.07
CA THR A 132 -0.55 -12.47 12.30
C THR A 132 -0.84 -11.55 11.10
N PHE A 133 -2.10 -11.48 10.67
CA PHE A 133 -2.58 -10.49 9.69
C PHE A 133 -3.41 -9.40 10.38
N PRO A 134 -2.78 -8.43 11.06
CA PRO A 134 -3.46 -7.33 11.75
C PRO A 134 -4.61 -6.71 10.96
N LEU A 135 -4.34 -6.36 9.69
CA LEU A 135 -5.29 -5.62 8.86
C LEU A 135 -6.59 -6.37 8.56
N VAL A 136 -6.59 -7.71 8.61
CA VAL A 136 -7.78 -8.52 8.35
C VAL A 136 -8.62 -8.71 9.62
N GLN A 137 -8.03 -8.54 10.81
CA GLN A 137 -8.72 -8.70 12.09
C GLN A 137 -9.88 -7.71 12.25
N VAL A 138 -9.69 -6.47 11.82
CA VAL A 138 -10.74 -5.44 11.93
C VAL A 138 -11.97 -5.80 11.08
N PRO A 139 -11.84 -6.08 9.77
CA PRO A 139 -12.96 -6.58 8.95
C PRO A 139 -13.61 -7.84 9.53
N ILE A 140 -12.84 -8.82 9.97
CA ILE A 140 -13.38 -10.05 10.59
C ILE A 140 -14.22 -9.69 11.84
N SER A 141 -13.71 -8.82 12.70
CA SER A 141 -14.42 -8.38 13.91
C SER A 141 -15.70 -7.59 13.61
N MET A 142 -15.70 -6.82 12.50
CA MET A 142 -16.88 -6.08 12.05
C MET A 142 -17.95 -7.02 11.49
N ILE A 143 -17.55 -8.04 10.72
CA ILE A 143 -18.45 -9.06 10.15
C ILE A 143 -19.06 -9.89 11.29
N GLY A 144 -18.25 -10.34 12.23
CA GLY A 144 -18.68 -11.15 13.38
C GLY A 144 -19.05 -12.61 13.02
N ASP A 145 -19.29 -13.42 14.05
CA ASP A 145 -19.77 -14.80 13.90
C ASP A 145 -21.30 -14.83 13.91
N ASP A 146 -21.90 -14.78 12.72
CA ASP A 146 -23.35 -14.91 12.51
C ASP A 146 -23.88 -16.30 12.94
N ASP A 147 -23.00 -17.31 13.10
CA ASP A 147 -23.34 -18.69 13.50
C ASP A 147 -23.42 -18.91 15.02
N SER A 148 -23.02 -17.94 15.84
CA SER A 148 -23.17 -18.06 17.29
C SER A 148 -24.66 -17.94 17.70
N GLU A 149 -25.16 -18.82 18.58
CA GLU A 149 -26.54 -18.74 19.11
C GLU A 149 -26.88 -17.37 19.72
N LYS A 150 -25.85 -16.61 20.15
CA LYS A 150 -25.97 -15.26 20.70
C LYS A 150 -26.18 -14.17 19.62
N GLY A 151 -25.93 -14.46 18.33
CA GLY A 151 -26.01 -13.53 17.20
C GLY A 151 -27.33 -13.55 16.42
N LYS A 152 -28.14 -14.61 16.55
CA LYS A 152 -29.44 -14.72 15.87
C LYS A 152 -30.39 -13.60 16.33
N GLY A 153 -30.72 -12.68 15.42
CA GLY A 153 -31.70 -11.61 15.67
C GLY A 153 -31.13 -10.22 16.03
N ARG A 154 -29.80 -10.02 16.04
CA ARG A 154 -29.20 -8.72 16.42
C ARG A 154 -28.96 -7.80 15.22
N LEU A 155 -29.43 -6.55 15.27
CA LEU A 155 -29.27 -5.53 14.20
C LEU A 155 -27.84 -4.98 14.06
N LEU A 156 -27.14 -4.80 15.18
CA LEU A 156 -25.76 -4.29 15.25
C LEU A 156 -24.84 -5.41 15.74
N GLY A 157 -23.69 -5.58 15.06
CA GLY A 157 -22.64 -6.51 15.49
C GLY A 157 -21.94 -5.98 16.75
N ASP A 158 -21.35 -6.88 17.54
CA ASP A 158 -20.78 -6.55 18.85
C ASP A 158 -19.67 -5.49 18.78
N PHE A 159 -18.91 -5.44 17.68
CA PHE A 159 -17.94 -4.38 17.38
C PHE A 159 -18.56 -2.97 17.46
N PHE A 160 -19.67 -2.74 16.75
CA PHE A 160 -20.35 -1.44 16.68
C PHE A 160 -21.14 -1.08 17.94
N ARG A 161 -21.28 -2.00 18.90
CA ARG A 161 -21.91 -1.72 20.18
C ARG A 161 -20.93 -1.13 21.20
N THR A 162 -19.63 -1.29 20.94
CA THR A 162 -18.60 -0.78 21.83
C THR A 162 -18.41 0.73 21.59
N PRO A 163 -18.56 1.60 22.60
CA PRO A 163 -18.41 3.05 22.42
C PRO A 163 -17.00 3.42 21.94
N ALA A 164 -15.98 2.65 22.32
CA ALA A 164 -14.61 2.82 21.84
C ALA A 164 -14.50 2.72 20.30
N ALA A 165 -15.29 1.87 19.65
CA ALA A 165 -15.29 1.76 18.19
C ALA A 165 -15.76 3.07 17.53
N TRP A 166 -16.76 3.72 18.10
CA TRP A 166 -17.26 5.01 17.62
C TRP A 166 -16.27 6.14 17.87
N PHE A 167 -15.58 6.18 19.00
CA PHE A 167 -14.48 7.13 19.21
C PHE A 167 -13.35 6.93 18.19
N GLY A 168 -12.97 5.67 17.95
CA GLY A 168 -11.94 5.31 16.97
C GLY A 168 -12.29 5.69 15.53
N ILE A 169 -13.59 5.72 15.18
CA ILE A 169 -14.07 6.18 13.86
C ILE A 169 -14.22 7.70 13.83
N ALA A 170 -14.84 8.29 14.86
CA ALA A 170 -15.23 9.69 14.88
C ALA A 170 -14.03 10.63 14.93
N ILE A 171 -13.00 10.30 15.72
CA ILE A 171 -11.80 11.15 15.87
C ILE A 171 -11.10 11.37 14.51
N PRO A 172 -10.65 10.34 13.77
CA PRO A 172 -10.02 10.53 12.48
C PRO A 172 -10.99 11.14 11.48
N PHE A 173 -12.25 10.70 11.46
CA PHE A 173 -13.25 11.24 10.54
C PHE A 173 -13.41 12.76 10.70
N LEU A 174 -13.67 13.23 11.92
CA LEU A 174 -13.84 14.65 12.19
C LEU A 174 -12.55 15.45 11.91
N GLN A 175 -11.39 14.93 12.31
CA GLN A 175 -10.13 15.64 12.12
C GLN A 175 -9.75 15.77 10.64
N TYR A 176 -9.87 14.69 9.85
CA TYR A 176 -9.57 14.74 8.41
C TYR A 176 -10.64 15.50 7.62
N SER A 177 -11.92 15.38 7.98
CA SER A 177 -12.99 16.16 7.37
C SER A 177 -12.83 17.65 7.62
N LEU A 178 -12.46 18.06 8.84
CA LEU A 178 -12.20 19.47 9.16
C LEU A 178 -11.03 20.02 8.35
N ARG A 179 -9.95 19.25 8.21
CA ARG A 179 -8.79 19.60 7.38
C ARG A 179 -9.13 19.71 5.90
N ALA A 180 -9.90 18.75 5.37
CA ALA A 180 -10.38 18.82 4.00
C ALA A 180 -11.24 20.08 3.80
N LEU A 181 -12.12 20.38 4.75
CA LEU A 181 -13.00 21.53 4.70
C LEU A 181 -12.24 22.85 4.82
N HIS A 182 -11.20 22.93 5.66
CA HIS A 182 -10.26 24.06 5.72
C HIS A 182 -9.57 24.28 4.37
N ASN A 183 -9.15 23.21 3.69
CA ASN A 183 -8.51 23.31 2.38
C ASN A 183 -9.45 23.85 1.29
N TYR A 184 -10.74 23.55 1.35
CA TYR A 184 -11.74 24.12 0.44
C TYR A 184 -12.19 25.52 0.87
N TYR A 185 -12.30 25.76 2.17
CA TYR A 185 -12.79 26.99 2.77
C TYR A 185 -11.83 27.44 3.89
N PRO A 186 -10.83 28.28 3.56
CA PRO A 186 -9.81 28.71 4.52
C PRO A 186 -10.34 29.43 5.76
N ALA A 187 -11.61 29.86 5.77
CA ALA A 187 -12.29 30.45 6.92
C ALA A 187 -12.50 29.47 8.09
N ILE A 188 -12.51 28.16 7.82
CA ILE A 188 -12.67 27.12 8.84
C ILE A 188 -11.29 26.80 9.40
N PRO A 189 -11.07 26.71 10.71
CA PRO A 189 -9.74 26.40 11.26
C PRO A 189 -9.27 24.98 10.90
N GLU A 190 -7.98 24.79 10.61
CA GLU A 190 -7.38 23.47 10.29
C GLU A 190 -7.51 22.45 11.45
N GLY A 191 -7.69 22.94 12.69
CA GLY A 191 -7.74 22.12 13.89
C GLY A 191 -6.35 21.80 14.44
N LEU A 192 -6.22 20.68 15.16
CA LEU A 192 -4.96 20.30 15.80
C LEU A 192 -3.89 19.90 14.77
N PRO A 193 -2.62 20.32 14.96
CA PRO A 193 -1.52 19.92 14.10
C PRO A 193 -1.32 18.40 14.21
N ILE A 194 -1.29 17.71 13.07
CA ILE A 194 -1.05 16.26 13.00
C ILE A 194 0.43 15.91 12.93
N TRP A 195 1.31 16.89 12.69
CA TRP A 195 2.75 16.71 12.73
C TRP A 195 3.48 18.02 13.08
N GLN A 196 4.64 17.89 13.70
CA GLN A 196 5.56 18.98 14.01
C GLN A 196 6.99 18.45 14.09
N TYR A 197 7.96 19.27 13.69
CA TYR A 197 9.38 18.97 13.88
C TYR A 197 9.89 19.65 15.14
N TYR A 198 10.64 18.88 15.94
CA TYR A 198 11.43 19.38 17.04
C TYR A 198 12.90 19.20 16.67
N TYR A 199 13.64 20.30 16.74
CA TYR A 199 15.04 20.35 16.35
C TYR A 199 15.90 20.37 17.61
N PHE A 200 16.85 19.44 17.66
CA PHE A 200 17.83 19.34 18.73
C PHE A 200 19.23 19.29 18.11
N TRP A 201 20.25 19.52 18.94
CA TRP A 201 21.65 19.45 18.53
C TRP A 201 21.94 20.31 17.30
N ASP A 202 21.52 21.59 17.36
CA ASP A 202 21.74 22.55 16.27
C ASP A 202 21.21 22.03 14.91
N GLY A 203 19.96 21.56 14.93
CA GLY A 203 19.23 21.10 13.75
C GLY A 203 19.62 19.72 13.20
N LYS A 204 20.66 19.07 13.76
CA LYS A 204 21.17 17.77 13.30
C LYS A 204 20.24 16.62 13.68
N PHE A 205 19.67 16.68 14.88
CA PHE A 205 18.69 15.71 15.36
C PHE A 205 17.28 16.28 15.16
N GLN A 206 16.54 15.70 14.22
CA GLN A 206 15.20 16.15 13.84
C GLN A 206 14.17 15.12 14.28
N LEU A 207 13.43 15.44 15.34
CA LEU A 207 12.35 14.60 15.81
C LEU A 207 11.05 15.04 15.14
N ARG A 208 10.55 14.21 14.23
CA ARG A 208 9.20 14.40 13.68
C ARG A 208 8.19 13.79 14.63
N TRP A 209 7.48 14.63 15.37
CA TRP A 209 6.28 14.21 16.06
C TRP A 209 5.14 14.19 15.06
N SER A 210 4.44 13.07 14.91
CA SER A 210 3.24 13.02 14.08
C SER A 210 2.23 12.02 14.61
N ILE A 211 0.95 12.43 14.66
CA ILE A 211 -0.17 11.56 14.96
C ILE A 211 -0.80 11.14 13.64
N SER A 212 -0.53 9.89 13.26
CA SER A 212 -1.27 9.23 12.18
C SER A 212 -2.27 8.26 12.79
N HIS A 213 -3.56 8.56 12.69
CA HIS A 213 -4.62 7.69 13.21
C HIS A 213 -4.61 6.29 12.60
N ALA A 214 -4.19 6.19 11.33
CA ALA A 214 -3.97 4.91 10.68
C ALA A 214 -2.84 4.10 11.34
N VAL A 215 -1.72 4.76 11.69
CA VAL A 215 -0.60 4.11 12.39
C VAL A 215 -0.98 3.74 13.82
N VAL A 216 -1.78 4.56 14.51
CA VAL A 216 -2.31 4.24 15.84
C VAL A 216 -3.20 3.00 15.78
N GLY A 217 -4.13 2.95 14.83
CA GLY A 217 -5.01 1.80 14.62
C GLY A 217 -4.24 0.53 14.24
N PHE A 218 -3.24 0.65 13.37
CA PHE A 218 -2.37 -0.47 13.01
C PHE A 218 -1.52 -0.93 14.20
N GLY A 219 -0.91 0.02 14.94
CA GLY A 219 -0.05 -0.24 16.09
C GLY A 219 -0.77 -0.96 17.23
N TYR A 220 -2.06 -0.70 17.43
CA TYR A 220 -2.90 -1.41 18.41
C TYR A 220 -2.97 -2.93 18.13
N LEU A 221 -2.88 -3.32 16.86
CA LEU A 221 -2.96 -4.72 16.43
C LEU A 221 -1.59 -5.41 16.41
N LEU A 222 -0.51 -4.68 16.63
CA LEU A 222 0.85 -5.23 16.69
C LEU A 222 1.16 -5.78 18.09
N SER A 223 2.06 -6.75 18.13
CA SER A 223 2.63 -7.18 19.42
C SER A 223 3.45 -6.04 20.06
N THR A 224 3.44 -5.96 21.39
CA THR A 224 4.19 -4.93 22.14
C THR A 224 5.67 -4.90 21.77
N LYS A 225 6.27 -6.07 21.53
CA LYS A 225 7.68 -6.19 21.12
C LYS A 225 7.92 -5.53 19.75
N LEU A 226 7.03 -5.79 18.79
CA LEU A 226 7.13 -5.21 17.46
C LEU A 226 6.86 -3.70 17.49
N GLY A 227 5.86 -3.27 18.24
CA GLY A 227 5.56 -1.85 18.46
C GLY A 227 6.74 -1.09 19.07
N PHE A 228 7.39 -1.67 20.09
CA PHE A 228 8.60 -1.09 20.69
C PHE A 228 9.72 -0.94 19.66
N SER A 229 10.03 -1.99 18.91
CA SER A 229 11.09 -1.96 17.90
C SER A 229 10.91 -0.86 16.86
N ILE A 230 9.69 -0.62 16.37
CA ILE A 230 9.44 0.36 15.30
C ILE A 230 9.85 1.77 15.70
N TRP A 231 9.36 2.29 16.83
CA TRP A 231 9.69 3.66 17.23
C TRP A 231 11.12 3.76 17.76
N PHE A 232 11.59 2.75 18.51
CA PHE A 232 12.92 2.74 19.08
C PHE A 232 14.01 2.72 17.99
N LEU A 233 13.89 1.82 17.01
CA LEU A 233 14.82 1.76 15.88
C LEU A 233 14.72 3.00 14.99
N GLY A 234 13.51 3.58 14.86
CA GLY A 234 13.32 4.87 14.20
C GLY A 234 14.14 5.98 14.86
N LEU A 235 14.06 6.10 16.19
CA LEU A 235 14.86 7.06 16.95
C LEU A 235 16.36 6.78 16.88
N MET A 236 16.77 5.50 16.97
CA MET A 236 18.18 5.13 16.80
C MET A 236 18.71 5.54 15.43
N THR A 237 17.92 5.33 14.38
CA THR A 237 18.30 5.73 13.01
C THR A 237 18.39 7.25 12.87
N THR A 238 17.50 8.00 13.51
CA THR A 238 17.59 9.47 13.57
C THR A 238 18.82 9.93 14.36
N LEU A 239 19.17 9.23 15.44
CA LEU A 239 20.37 9.51 16.23
C LEU A 239 21.64 9.23 15.42
N GLU A 240 21.70 8.09 14.75
CA GLU A 240 22.79 7.72 13.84
C GLU A 240 23.01 8.82 12.79
N ARG A 241 21.93 9.29 12.16
CA ARG A 241 21.98 10.44 11.23
C ARG A 241 22.59 11.67 11.86
N ALA A 242 22.16 12.03 13.07
CA ALA A 242 22.64 13.21 13.77
C ALA A 242 24.14 13.11 14.10
N VAL A 243 24.60 11.92 14.49
CA VAL A 243 26.02 11.62 14.74
C VAL A 243 26.84 11.75 13.46
N LEU A 244 26.37 11.18 12.34
CA LEU A 244 27.04 11.32 11.04
C LEU A 244 27.17 12.79 10.62
N LEU A 245 26.11 13.58 10.81
CA LEU A 245 26.13 15.02 10.56
C LEU A 245 27.10 15.76 11.47
N HIS A 246 27.20 15.36 12.75
CA HIS A 246 28.14 15.94 13.69
C HIS A 246 29.60 15.77 13.26
N PHE A 247 29.94 14.60 12.72
CA PHE A 247 31.28 14.31 12.17
C PHE A 247 31.50 14.84 10.74
N GLY A 248 30.56 15.61 10.19
CA GLY A 248 30.70 16.17 8.84
C GLY A 248 30.52 15.15 7.72
N ILE A 249 29.73 14.09 7.94
CA ILE A 249 29.45 13.01 6.98
C ILE A 249 27.97 13.09 6.55
N PRO A 250 27.54 14.10 5.78
CA PRO A 250 26.12 14.30 5.45
C PRO A 250 25.58 13.33 4.38
N GLY A 251 26.46 12.69 3.61
CA GLY A 251 26.09 11.95 2.39
C GLY A 251 25.86 12.93 1.24
N THR A 252 26.74 12.93 0.24
CA THR A 252 26.70 13.86 -0.89
C THR A 252 25.74 13.42 -2.00
N GLN A 253 25.26 12.19 -1.94
CA GLN A 253 24.36 11.61 -2.93
C GLN A 253 22.91 11.85 -2.56
N LYS A 254 22.15 12.44 -3.48
CA LYS A 254 20.69 12.51 -3.39
C LYS A 254 20.12 11.15 -3.80
N VAL A 255 19.74 10.35 -2.81
CA VAL A 255 18.95 9.16 -3.06
C VAL A 255 17.49 9.53 -2.86
N GLU A 256 16.74 9.58 -3.96
CA GLU A 256 15.32 9.91 -3.97
C GLU A 256 14.49 8.84 -3.23
N GLY A 257 13.45 9.27 -2.52
CA GLY A 257 12.49 8.36 -1.87
C GLY A 257 12.80 7.92 -0.44
N ILE A 258 13.80 8.49 0.25
CA ILE A 258 14.13 8.13 1.65
C ILE A 258 13.68 9.20 2.65
N ALA A 259 12.92 8.78 3.66
CA ALA A 259 12.36 9.65 4.71
C ALA A 259 13.41 10.39 5.56
N LEU A 260 14.64 9.88 5.63
CA LEU A 260 15.73 10.42 6.45
C LEU A 260 16.75 11.26 5.65
N GLY A 261 16.65 11.29 4.31
CA GLY A 261 17.52 12.13 3.47
C GLY A 261 19.03 11.90 3.62
N SER A 262 19.46 10.69 4.02
CA SER A 262 20.88 10.29 4.09
C SER A 262 21.12 9.05 3.23
N ALA A 263 22.10 9.14 2.32
CA ALA A 263 22.48 8.03 1.44
C ALA A 263 23.01 6.81 2.21
N TYR A 264 23.79 7.03 3.27
CA TYR A 264 24.34 5.95 4.09
C TYR A 264 23.25 5.12 4.77
N LEU A 265 22.25 5.79 5.33
CA LEU A 265 21.10 5.12 5.96
C LEU A 265 20.26 4.37 4.94
N ALA A 266 20.19 4.86 3.70
CA ALA A 266 19.54 4.16 2.61
C ALA A 266 20.28 2.87 2.23
N TYR A 267 21.61 2.92 2.12
CA TYR A 267 22.43 1.73 1.85
C TYR A 267 22.40 0.72 3.00
N GLN A 268 22.39 1.20 4.25
CA GLN A 268 22.17 0.36 5.43
C GLN A 268 20.80 -0.32 5.39
N GLY A 269 19.73 0.44 5.09
CA GLY A 269 18.39 -0.09 4.94
C GLY A 269 18.28 -1.13 3.82
N PHE A 270 18.94 -0.89 2.68
CA PHE A 270 19.04 -1.85 1.59
C PHE A 270 19.79 -3.13 2.01
N GLY A 271 20.93 -3.00 2.69
CA GLY A 271 21.67 -4.14 3.23
C GLY A 271 20.82 -4.96 4.21
N ALA A 272 20.07 -4.29 5.08
CA ALA A 272 19.13 -4.94 6.00
C ALA A 272 18.02 -5.70 5.24
N LEU A 273 17.46 -5.13 4.17
CA LEU A 273 16.48 -5.80 3.31
C LEU A 273 17.06 -7.03 2.59
N VAL A 274 18.31 -6.95 2.10
CA VAL A 274 18.99 -8.09 1.47
C VAL A 274 19.21 -9.22 2.47
N VAL A 275 19.72 -8.91 3.67
CA VAL A 275 19.90 -9.91 4.74
C VAL A 275 18.56 -10.51 5.15
N LEU A 276 17.52 -9.69 5.29
CA LEU A 276 16.17 -10.16 5.61
C LEU A 276 15.67 -11.12 4.53
N ALA A 277 15.74 -10.74 3.26
CA ALA A 277 15.32 -11.58 2.13
C ALA A 277 16.11 -12.91 2.08
N ALA A 278 17.43 -12.86 2.20
CA ALA A 278 18.28 -14.04 2.22
C ALA A 278 17.96 -14.96 3.41
N SER A 279 17.74 -14.39 4.59
CA SER A 279 17.37 -15.16 5.79
C SER A 279 15.99 -15.80 5.66
N SER A 280 15.00 -15.10 5.09
CA SER A 280 13.67 -15.63 4.83
C SER A 280 13.71 -16.78 3.83
N LEU A 281 14.46 -16.63 2.73
CA LEU A 281 14.69 -17.70 1.76
C LEU A 281 15.40 -18.90 2.39
N TRP A 282 16.39 -18.64 3.24
CA TRP A 282 17.10 -19.70 3.96
C TRP A 282 16.18 -20.48 4.88
N VAL A 283 15.31 -19.82 5.66
CA VAL A 283 14.33 -20.48 6.52
C VAL A 283 13.32 -21.27 5.70
N ALA A 284 12.83 -20.71 4.59
CA ALA A 284 11.84 -21.33 3.71
C ALA A 284 12.42 -22.42 2.78
N ARG A 285 13.74 -22.67 2.76
CA ARG A 285 14.42 -23.54 1.77
C ARG A 285 13.82 -24.95 1.63
N ARG A 286 13.36 -25.55 2.74
CA ARG A 286 12.74 -26.89 2.73
C ARG A 286 11.38 -26.86 2.03
N HIS A 287 10.55 -25.88 2.40
CA HIS A 287 9.26 -25.64 1.78
C HIS A 287 9.39 -25.31 0.29
N LEU A 288 10.36 -24.47 -0.09
CA LEU A 288 10.63 -24.15 -1.50
C LEU A 288 11.11 -25.38 -2.30
N HIS A 289 11.91 -26.24 -1.69
CA HIS A 289 12.32 -27.51 -2.30
C HIS A 289 11.12 -28.46 -2.50
N ASP A 290 10.20 -28.53 -1.54
CA ASP A 290 8.98 -29.31 -1.65
C ASP A 290 8.08 -28.80 -2.78
N ILE A 291 7.87 -27.48 -2.87
CA ILE A 291 7.14 -26.86 -4.00
C ILE A 291 7.77 -27.23 -5.34
N TRP A 292 9.10 -27.12 -5.46
CA TRP A 292 9.81 -27.46 -6.68
C TRP A 292 9.60 -28.94 -7.05
N ARG A 293 9.74 -29.85 -6.07
CA ARG A 293 9.48 -31.28 -6.25
C ARG A 293 8.04 -31.54 -6.72
N LYS A 294 7.04 -30.92 -6.09
CA LYS A 294 5.63 -31.05 -6.50
C LYS A 294 5.43 -30.62 -7.96
N ALA A 295 6.03 -29.50 -8.36
CA ALA A 295 5.86 -28.97 -9.70
C ALA A 295 6.56 -29.81 -10.79
N THR A 296 7.73 -30.39 -10.49
CA THR A 296 8.50 -31.16 -11.49
C THR A 296 8.15 -32.64 -11.52
N THR A 297 7.89 -33.28 -10.38
CA THR A 297 7.64 -34.73 -10.30
C THR A 297 6.20 -35.10 -10.01
N GLY A 298 5.31 -34.12 -9.79
CA GLY A 298 3.89 -34.36 -9.51
C GLY A 298 3.63 -35.06 -8.17
N ALA A 299 4.55 -34.93 -7.19
CA ALA A 299 4.48 -35.66 -5.92
C ALA A 299 3.13 -35.49 -5.21
N GLU A 300 2.29 -36.54 -5.13
CA GLU A 300 0.93 -36.45 -4.56
C GLU A 300 0.91 -36.11 -3.06
N GLU A 301 1.99 -36.41 -2.34
CA GLU A 301 2.14 -36.15 -0.90
C GLU A 301 2.06 -34.67 -0.50
N ILE A 302 2.34 -33.75 -1.43
CA ILE A 302 2.29 -32.31 -1.15
C ILE A 302 0.94 -31.78 -1.62
N ASP A 303 0.08 -31.45 -0.67
CA ASP A 303 -1.25 -30.91 -0.93
C ASP A 303 -1.21 -29.39 -1.20
N ASP A 304 -1.63 -29.01 -2.41
CA ASP A 304 -1.81 -27.64 -2.91
C ASP A 304 -3.27 -27.32 -3.28
N SER A 305 -4.24 -28.13 -2.84
CA SER A 305 -5.67 -27.93 -3.14
C SER A 305 -6.28 -26.67 -2.52
N ASP A 306 -5.74 -26.24 -1.38
CA ASP A 306 -6.14 -25.01 -0.67
C ASP A 306 -5.44 -23.74 -1.19
N GLU A 307 -4.63 -23.83 -2.25
CA GLU A 307 -3.98 -22.68 -2.88
C GLU A 307 -4.81 -22.10 -4.03
N ILE A 308 -4.67 -20.79 -4.26
CA ILE A 308 -5.37 -20.09 -5.34
C ILE A 308 -4.95 -20.63 -6.72
N LEU A 309 -3.68 -21.02 -6.85
CA LEU A 309 -3.09 -21.65 -8.02
C LEU A 309 -2.28 -22.84 -7.56
N SER A 310 -2.31 -23.94 -8.33
CA SER A 310 -1.38 -25.04 -8.10
C SER A 310 0.08 -24.55 -8.16
N TYR A 311 0.98 -25.26 -7.49
CA TYR A 311 2.40 -24.89 -7.51
C TYR A 311 2.99 -24.93 -8.92
N ARG A 312 2.49 -25.81 -9.79
CA ARG A 312 2.90 -25.86 -11.20
C ARG A 312 2.44 -24.63 -11.98
N GLN A 313 1.19 -24.20 -11.85
CA GLN A 313 0.69 -22.98 -12.49
C GLN A 313 1.43 -21.74 -11.99
N THR A 314 1.75 -21.71 -10.70
CA THR A 314 2.50 -20.62 -10.06
C THR A 314 3.90 -20.48 -10.66
N LEU A 315 4.63 -21.58 -10.83
CA LEU A 315 5.96 -21.55 -11.45
C LEU A 315 5.89 -21.16 -12.94
N CYS A 316 4.88 -21.63 -13.68
CA CYS A 316 4.67 -21.19 -15.06
C CYS A 316 4.42 -19.68 -15.15
N LEU A 317 3.62 -19.13 -14.24
CA LEU A 317 3.34 -17.70 -14.17
C LEU A 317 4.60 -16.87 -13.87
N LEU A 318 5.51 -17.39 -13.05
CA LEU A 318 6.77 -16.73 -12.69
C LEU A 318 7.85 -16.84 -13.77
N ALA A 319 7.70 -17.77 -14.72
CA ALA A 319 8.65 -17.98 -15.81
C ALA A 319 8.36 -17.13 -17.06
N VAL A 320 7.16 -16.54 -17.14
CA VAL A 320 6.67 -15.68 -18.24
C VAL A 320 6.93 -14.21 -17.91
#